data_AF-A0A355BBV4-F1
#
_entry.id   AF-A0A355BBV4-F1
#
_cell.length_a   1.000
_cell.length_b   1.000
_cell.length_c   1.000
_cell.angle_alpha   90.00
_cell.angle_beta   90.00
_cell.angle_gamma   90.00
#
_symmetry.space_group_name_H-M   'P 1'
#
loop_
_entity.id
_entity.type
_entity.pdbx_description
1 polymer ?
#
loop_
_entity_poly.entity_id
_entity_poly.type
_entity_poly.pdbx_seq_one_letter_code
_entity_poly.pdbx_strand_id
1 'polypeptide(L)'
;MTNKLFLVFFLLITTIVSAQEGTSSPYSFYGLGDEKFKGTHDVRAMGGLSVVNDSIHVNLLNPATFSKIKITNFVIGGSTMFSNLANETKSEKAQRTSLDYLAVAFPIGKFGTNFGIMPFTSVGYRVQNETTEGDIKKTTYNGSGGINRVFFGLGYNLIKDFSIGANLQYNFGTIESKTIVFIPNVTLGSREINESMVKGISTNFALLYNKKLAKKYTLSTTFNYTPQAKLTNTSSREIATITINSAGNEVVSNSIKPAVSNTKLIIPAKYTFATGIGISKKWFVGAEYSYIENSNLQNRFTDFDKATFEDSHKFVLGGYYIPKFSSLTSYWSRVNYRAGFRYQ
;
A
#
# COMPACT_ATOMS: atom_id res chain seq x y z
N MET A 1 22.52 -28.33 -15.74
CA MET A 1 22.77 -27.30 -14.70
C MET A 1 21.54 -26.41 -14.45
N THR A 2 20.77 -26.09 -15.49
CA THR A 2 19.56 -25.24 -15.45
C THR A 2 18.46 -25.75 -14.51
N ASN A 3 18.19 -27.06 -14.47
CA ASN A 3 17.13 -27.62 -13.60
C ASN A 3 17.47 -27.55 -12.10
N LYS A 4 18.76 -27.60 -11.72
CA LYS A 4 19.19 -27.48 -10.31
C LYS A 4 19.09 -26.03 -9.83
N LEU A 5 19.39 -25.06 -10.69
CA LEU A 5 19.19 -23.63 -10.38
C LEU A 5 17.71 -23.29 -10.23
N PHE A 6 16.85 -23.87 -11.06
CA PHE A 6 15.40 -23.69 -10.97
C PHE A 6 14.85 -24.25 -9.64
N LEU A 7 15.35 -25.41 -9.22
CA LEU A 7 14.99 -26.03 -7.94
C LEU A 7 15.43 -25.19 -6.75
N VAL A 8 16.66 -24.65 -6.76
CA VAL A 8 17.18 -23.75 -5.72
C VAL A 8 16.39 -22.44 -5.68
N PHE A 9 16.03 -21.89 -6.84
CA PHE A 9 15.17 -20.72 -6.93
C PHE A 9 13.76 -20.99 -6.38
N PHE A 10 13.18 -22.15 -6.67
CA PHE A 10 11.89 -22.56 -6.12
C PHE A 10 11.93 -22.81 -4.60
N LEU A 11 13.04 -23.37 -4.11
CA LEU A 11 13.28 -23.60 -2.67
C LEU A 11 13.50 -22.29 -1.90
N LEU A 12 14.14 -21.30 -2.52
CA LEU A 12 14.26 -19.95 -1.95
C LEU A 12 12.89 -19.24 -1.94
N ILE A 13 12.07 -19.43 -2.97
CA ILE A 13 10.70 -18.90 -3.00
C ILE A 13 9.85 -19.51 -1.87
N THR A 14 9.92 -20.82 -1.64
CA THR A 14 9.07 -21.48 -0.63
C THR A 14 9.39 -21.02 0.81
N THR A 15 10.64 -20.68 1.12
CA THR A 15 11.01 -20.11 2.42
C THR A 15 10.51 -18.68 2.63
N ILE A 16 10.43 -17.87 1.56
CA ILE A 16 9.87 -16.51 1.61
C ILE A 16 8.34 -16.53 1.79
N VAL A 17 7.67 -17.54 1.23
CA VAL A 17 6.20 -17.71 1.30
C VAL A 17 5.71 -18.02 2.72
N SER A 18 6.58 -18.31 3.70
CA SER A 18 6.16 -18.60 5.09
C SER A 18 6.09 -17.37 6.01
N ALA A 19 6.31 -16.15 5.50
CA ALA A 19 6.28 -14.90 6.26
C ALA A 19 5.32 -13.86 5.63
N GLN A 20 4.06 -14.21 5.44
CA GLN A 20 3.08 -13.43 4.65
C GLN A 20 2.30 -12.38 5.44
N GLU A 21 2.90 -11.72 6.42
CA GLU A 21 2.29 -10.53 6.98
C GLU A 21 2.76 -9.32 6.19
N GLY A 22 1.84 -8.55 5.60
CA GLY A 22 2.24 -7.40 4.78
C GLY A 22 2.79 -6.24 5.61
N THR A 23 2.48 -6.16 6.91
CA THR A 23 2.97 -5.13 7.84
C THR A 23 3.31 -5.73 9.21
N SER A 24 3.93 -4.93 10.08
CA SER A 24 4.23 -5.28 11.48
C SER A 24 3.80 -4.15 12.42
N SER A 25 2.89 -3.29 11.96
CA SER A 25 2.45 -2.10 12.66
C SER A 25 1.25 -2.41 13.56
N PRO A 26 1.34 -2.20 14.88
CA PRO A 26 0.16 -2.25 15.76
C PRO A 26 -0.96 -1.29 15.31
N TYR A 27 -0.62 -0.19 14.65
CA TYR A 27 -1.60 0.79 14.15
C TYR A 27 -2.43 0.26 12.98
N SER A 28 -1.99 -0.80 12.30
CA SER A 28 -2.78 -1.48 11.26
C SER A 28 -4.05 -2.16 11.80
N PHE A 29 -4.24 -2.17 13.12
CA PHE A 29 -5.50 -2.53 13.76
C PHE A 29 -6.68 -1.62 13.35
N TYR A 30 -6.42 -0.36 13.02
CA TYR A 30 -7.48 0.61 12.73
C TYR A 30 -7.89 0.63 11.25
N GLY A 31 -9.14 1.03 10.99
CA GLY A 31 -9.66 1.26 9.65
C GLY A 31 -9.46 0.07 8.70
N LEU A 32 -8.91 0.32 7.49
CA LEU A 32 -8.60 -0.73 6.51
C LEU A 32 -7.22 -1.38 6.70
N GLY A 33 -6.48 -1.01 7.75
CA GLY A 33 -5.05 -1.30 7.91
C GLY A 33 -4.16 -0.19 7.38
N ASP A 34 -2.84 -0.41 7.40
CA ASP A 34 -1.87 0.56 6.90
C ASP A 34 -1.97 0.67 5.38
N GLU A 35 -1.99 1.90 4.85
CA GLU A 35 -1.91 2.14 3.42
C GLU A 35 -0.53 1.71 2.88
N LYS A 36 -0.53 0.87 1.85
CA LYS A 36 0.70 0.51 1.13
C LYS A 36 1.07 1.58 0.11
N PHE A 37 2.35 1.75 -0.14
CA PHE A 37 2.81 2.68 -1.17
C PHE A 37 2.47 2.11 -2.56
N LYS A 38 1.70 2.88 -3.35
CA LYS A 38 1.08 2.44 -4.62
C LYS A 38 1.89 2.83 -5.87
N GLY A 39 3.11 3.33 -5.70
CA GLY A 39 3.96 3.80 -6.79
C GLY A 39 5.08 2.82 -7.12
N THR A 40 5.67 2.99 -8.29
CA THR A 40 6.86 2.24 -8.72
C THR A 40 8.11 2.66 -7.93
N HIS A 41 9.14 1.82 -7.92
CA HIS A 41 10.36 2.07 -7.15
C HIS A 41 11.08 3.39 -7.52
N ASP A 42 11.07 3.76 -8.79
CA ASP A 42 11.63 5.04 -9.26
C ASP A 42 10.85 6.23 -8.69
N VAL A 43 9.52 6.16 -8.63
CA VAL A 43 8.65 7.17 -8.01
C VAL A 43 8.84 7.20 -6.49
N ARG A 44 9.01 6.03 -5.85
CA ARG A 44 9.34 5.91 -4.42
C ARG A 44 10.64 6.63 -4.07
N ALA A 45 11.68 6.46 -4.89
CA ALA A 45 12.98 7.11 -4.71
C ALA A 45 12.92 8.65 -4.82
N MET A 46 11.87 9.20 -5.42
CA MET A 46 11.59 10.64 -5.51
C MET A 46 10.56 11.09 -4.46
N GLY A 47 10.39 10.34 -3.36
CA GLY A 47 9.46 10.68 -2.28
C GLY A 47 7.98 10.40 -2.61
N GLY A 48 7.68 9.78 -3.76
CA GLY A 48 6.31 9.51 -4.20
C GLY A 48 5.72 10.59 -5.11
N LEU A 49 6.56 11.29 -5.86
CA LEU A 49 6.17 12.41 -6.71
C LEU A 49 5.36 11.97 -7.95
N SER A 50 4.07 12.31 -8.00
CA SER A 50 3.13 11.85 -9.03
C SER A 50 3.19 12.61 -10.36
N VAL A 51 3.85 13.76 -10.40
CA VAL A 51 3.95 14.61 -11.61
C VAL A 51 4.95 14.05 -12.63
N VAL A 52 5.88 13.20 -12.18
CA VAL A 52 6.93 12.66 -13.04
C VAL A 52 6.29 11.78 -14.12
N ASN A 53 6.55 12.15 -15.36
CA ASN A 53 6.07 11.46 -16.54
C ASN A 53 7.22 11.34 -17.54
N ASP A 54 7.37 10.15 -18.12
CA ASP A 54 8.29 9.91 -19.21
C ASP A 54 7.70 8.88 -20.19
N SER A 55 8.52 8.43 -21.14
CA SER A 55 8.07 7.52 -22.19
C SER A 55 8.38 6.05 -21.93
N ILE A 56 9.14 5.73 -20.88
CA ILE A 56 9.72 4.40 -20.66
C ILE A 56 9.46 3.84 -19.26
N HIS A 57 9.00 4.63 -18.30
CA HIS A 57 8.60 4.21 -16.97
C HIS A 57 7.12 4.53 -16.77
N VAL A 58 6.40 3.62 -16.13
CA VAL A 58 5.00 3.82 -15.77
C VAL A 58 4.91 4.44 -14.38
N ASN A 59 4.13 5.51 -14.24
CA ASN A 59 3.83 6.10 -12.93
C ASN A 59 2.42 5.68 -12.48
N LEU A 60 2.34 4.60 -11.69
CA LEU A 60 1.06 4.04 -11.22
C LEU A 60 0.25 4.99 -10.30
N LEU A 61 0.87 6.07 -9.79
CA LEU A 61 0.16 7.05 -8.95
C LEU A 61 -0.75 7.99 -9.75
N ASN A 62 -0.51 8.15 -11.05
CA ASN A 62 -1.16 9.16 -11.88
C ASN A 62 -1.58 8.61 -13.26
N PRO A 63 -2.86 8.32 -13.48
CA PRO A 63 -3.32 7.73 -14.74
C PRO A 63 -3.18 8.61 -15.98
N ALA A 64 -3.07 9.93 -15.84
CA ALA A 64 -2.85 10.81 -16.99
C ALA A 64 -1.45 10.60 -17.61
N THR A 65 -0.48 10.12 -16.82
CA THR A 65 0.89 9.84 -17.29
C THR A 65 0.96 8.67 -18.26
N PHE A 66 -0.02 7.76 -18.24
CA PHE A 66 -0.03 6.59 -19.13
C PHE A 66 -0.06 7.00 -20.61
N SER A 67 -0.68 8.13 -20.91
CA SER A 67 -0.70 8.73 -22.26
C SER A 67 0.70 9.09 -22.80
N LYS A 68 1.73 9.17 -21.95
CA LYS A 68 3.10 9.55 -22.34
C LYS A 68 4.00 8.33 -22.60
N ILE A 69 3.57 7.14 -22.19
CA ILE A 69 4.28 5.88 -22.39
C ILE A 69 4.35 5.60 -23.91
N LYS A 70 5.52 5.16 -24.38
CA LYS A 70 5.76 4.82 -25.79
C LYS A 70 6.21 3.38 -26.01
N ILE A 71 6.45 2.63 -24.94
CA ILE A 71 6.89 1.24 -24.99
C ILE A 71 6.10 0.41 -23.99
N THR A 72 5.93 -0.88 -24.28
CA THR A 72 5.33 -1.82 -23.35
C THR A 72 6.24 -2.02 -22.14
N ASN A 73 5.67 -1.85 -20.96
CA ASN A 73 6.30 -1.94 -19.66
C ASN A 73 5.74 -3.15 -18.91
N PHE A 74 6.61 -4.07 -18.52
CA PHE A 74 6.29 -5.12 -17.55
C PHE A 74 6.99 -4.76 -16.26
N VAL A 75 6.23 -4.36 -15.23
CA VAL A 75 6.79 -3.90 -13.97
C VAL A 75 6.35 -4.82 -12.83
N ILE A 76 7.34 -5.30 -12.09
CA ILE A 76 7.17 -6.04 -10.85
C ILE A 76 7.96 -5.31 -9.77
N GLY A 77 7.35 -5.15 -8.60
CA GLY A 77 7.97 -4.50 -7.46
C GLY A 77 7.81 -5.33 -6.21
N GLY A 78 8.83 -5.34 -5.37
CA GLY A 78 8.82 -5.97 -4.07
C GLY A 78 9.63 -5.14 -3.09
N SER A 79 9.23 -5.12 -1.83
CA SER A 79 9.95 -4.38 -0.80
C SER A 79 10.19 -5.25 0.42
N THR A 80 11.27 -4.93 1.13
CA THR A 80 11.53 -5.44 2.47
C THR A 80 11.57 -4.25 3.43
N MET A 81 10.84 -4.35 4.52
CA MET A 81 10.72 -3.33 5.55
C MET A 81 11.31 -3.87 6.84
N PHE A 82 12.25 -3.11 7.38
CA PHE A 82 12.83 -3.35 8.70
C PHE A 82 12.29 -2.28 9.64
N SER A 83 11.70 -2.69 10.76
CA SER A 83 11.11 -1.80 11.76
C SER A 83 11.69 -2.13 13.12
N ASN A 84 11.94 -1.11 13.94
CA ASN A 84 12.26 -1.28 15.34
C ASN A 84 11.07 -0.77 16.16
N LEU A 85 10.45 -1.63 16.93
CA LEU A 85 9.32 -1.33 17.80
C LEU A 85 9.86 -1.27 19.23
N ALA A 86 9.68 -0.14 19.90
CA ALA A 86 10.13 0.04 21.27
C ALA A 86 9.00 0.56 22.15
N ASN A 87 8.98 0.11 23.40
CA ASN A 87 8.24 0.72 24.50
C ASN A 87 9.25 1.12 25.60
N GLU A 88 8.77 1.56 26.76
CA GLU A 88 9.63 2.02 27.87
C GLU A 88 10.61 0.97 28.38
N THR A 89 10.32 -0.33 28.18
CA THR A 89 11.06 -1.44 28.81
C THR A 89 11.73 -2.39 27.82
N LYS A 90 11.31 -2.39 26.56
CA LYS A 90 11.69 -3.40 25.57
C LYS A 90 11.78 -2.81 24.15
N SER A 91 12.75 -3.28 23.38
CA SER A 91 12.89 -3.01 21.95
C SER A 91 12.90 -4.33 21.18
N GLU A 92 12.15 -4.39 20.09
CA GLU A 92 12.00 -5.57 19.23
C GLU A 92 12.14 -5.18 17.76
N LYS A 93 12.79 -6.05 16.98
CA LYS A 93 12.96 -5.84 15.53
C LYS A 93 11.93 -6.65 14.76
N ALA A 94 11.26 -6.01 13.82
CA ALA A 94 10.35 -6.65 12.89
C ALA A 94 10.89 -6.51 11.46
N GLN A 95 10.83 -7.61 10.72
CA GLN A 95 11.14 -7.64 9.29
C GLN A 95 9.93 -8.16 8.53
N ARG A 96 9.60 -7.51 7.42
CA ARG A 96 8.51 -7.90 6.51
C ARG A 96 8.98 -7.80 5.07
N THR A 97 8.65 -8.79 4.26
CA THR A 97 8.92 -8.78 2.83
C THR A 97 7.59 -8.96 2.10
N SER A 98 7.28 -8.07 1.18
CA SER A 98 6.02 -8.07 0.45
C SER A 98 6.22 -7.78 -1.04
N LEU A 99 5.33 -8.34 -1.86
CA LEU A 99 5.18 -7.90 -3.25
C LEU A 99 4.43 -6.56 -3.26
N ASP A 100 4.98 -5.55 -3.91
CA ASP A 100 4.40 -4.20 -3.95
C ASP A 100 3.41 -4.06 -5.11
N TYR A 101 3.73 -4.61 -6.29
CA TYR A 101 2.87 -4.55 -7.47
C TYR A 101 3.33 -5.52 -8.56
N LEU A 102 2.36 -5.90 -9.40
CA LEU A 102 2.58 -6.51 -10.71
C LEU A 102 1.70 -5.78 -11.72
N ALA A 103 2.29 -5.13 -12.72
CA ALA A 103 1.54 -4.36 -13.69
C ALA A 103 2.15 -4.43 -15.10
N VAL A 104 1.27 -4.30 -16.09
CA VAL A 104 1.63 -4.16 -17.49
C VAL A 104 1.05 -2.85 -18.00
N ALA A 105 1.88 -2.01 -18.62
CA ALA A 105 1.44 -0.78 -19.26
C ALA A 105 1.90 -0.74 -20.71
N PHE A 106 1.03 -0.31 -21.62
CA PHE A 106 1.36 -0.28 -23.04
C PHE A 106 0.65 0.86 -23.78
N PRO A 107 1.31 1.43 -24.81
CA PRO A 107 0.71 2.46 -25.62
C PRO A 107 -0.30 1.88 -26.63
N ILE A 108 -1.38 2.62 -26.88
CA ILE A 108 -2.37 2.35 -27.93
C ILE A 108 -2.63 3.66 -28.70
N GLY A 109 -1.77 3.98 -29.67
CA GLY A 109 -1.90 5.21 -30.46
C GLY A 109 -1.76 6.48 -29.60
N LYS A 110 -2.84 7.25 -29.46
CA LYS A 110 -2.91 8.45 -28.58
C LYS A 110 -3.25 8.13 -27.12
N PHE A 111 -3.61 6.88 -26.86
CA PHE A 111 -3.92 6.37 -25.53
C PHE A 111 -2.71 5.63 -24.96
N GLY A 112 -2.65 5.52 -23.65
CA GLY A 112 -1.85 4.52 -22.95
C GLY A 112 -2.72 3.83 -21.94
N THR A 113 -2.56 2.53 -21.80
CA THR A 113 -3.32 1.74 -20.84
C THR A 113 -2.38 1.03 -19.88
N ASN A 114 -2.90 0.66 -18.73
CA ASN A 114 -2.23 -0.19 -17.77
C ASN A 114 -3.25 -1.09 -17.08
N PHE A 115 -2.80 -2.27 -16.67
CA PHE A 115 -3.55 -3.14 -15.79
C PHE A 115 -2.60 -3.87 -14.85
N GLY A 116 -3.08 -4.25 -13.68
CA GLY A 116 -2.25 -4.93 -12.72
C GLY A 116 -2.95 -5.25 -11.42
N ILE A 117 -2.17 -5.78 -10.48
CA ILE A 117 -2.57 -6.06 -9.12
C ILE A 117 -1.53 -5.50 -8.15
N MET A 118 -1.99 -4.94 -7.04
CA MET A 118 -1.14 -4.46 -5.95
C MET A 118 -1.86 -4.59 -4.60
N PRO A 119 -1.15 -4.81 -3.49
CA PRO A 119 -1.73 -4.60 -2.16
C PRO A 119 -2.08 -3.12 -1.98
N PHE A 120 -3.31 -2.85 -1.54
CA PHE A 120 -3.79 -1.52 -1.22
C PHE A 120 -3.57 -1.18 0.27
N THR A 121 -3.98 -2.08 1.15
CA THR A 121 -3.75 -1.97 2.59
C THR A 121 -3.26 -3.29 3.16
N SER A 122 -2.64 -3.23 4.34
CA SER A 122 -2.22 -4.43 5.06
C SER A 122 -2.47 -4.30 6.55
N VAL A 123 -2.87 -5.42 7.15
CA VAL A 123 -2.99 -5.62 8.58
C VAL A 123 -1.96 -6.66 8.99
N GLY A 124 -1.24 -6.39 10.07
CA GLY A 124 -0.14 -7.23 10.50
C GLY A 124 0.38 -6.75 11.84
N TYR A 125 -0.10 -7.34 12.93
CA TYR A 125 0.35 -7.06 14.28
C TYR A 125 0.24 -8.28 15.17
N ARG A 126 1.12 -8.35 16.18
CA ARG A 126 1.03 -9.30 17.28
C ARG A 126 1.46 -8.59 18.55
N VAL A 127 0.50 -8.29 19.41
CA VAL A 127 0.71 -7.57 20.67
C VAL A 127 0.28 -8.47 21.81
N GLN A 128 1.16 -8.68 22.78
CA GLN A 128 0.86 -9.44 23.98
C GLN A 128 0.94 -8.50 25.18
N ASN A 129 -0.15 -8.40 25.92
CA ASN A 129 -0.24 -7.63 27.14
C ASN A 129 -0.39 -8.59 28.32
N GLU A 130 0.41 -8.37 29.36
CA GLU A 130 0.31 -9.05 30.65
C GLU A 130 -0.03 -7.97 31.68
N THR A 131 -1.24 -8.03 32.23
CA THR A 131 -1.64 -7.10 33.30
C THR A 131 -1.16 -7.67 34.63
N THR A 132 -0.42 -6.88 35.41
CA THR A 132 0.14 -7.28 36.72
C THR A 132 -0.59 -6.67 37.92
N GLU A 133 -1.50 -5.72 37.71
CA GLU A 133 -2.38 -5.17 38.75
C GLU A 133 -3.78 -5.80 38.68
N GLY A 134 -4.24 -6.40 39.78
CA GLY A 134 -5.50 -7.13 39.87
C GLY A 134 -5.38 -8.62 39.51
N ASP A 135 -6.38 -9.18 38.85
CA ASP A 135 -6.29 -10.53 38.28
C ASP A 135 -5.29 -10.52 37.13
N ILE A 136 -4.16 -11.21 37.30
CA ILE A 136 -3.13 -11.32 36.25
C ILE A 136 -3.84 -11.81 34.98
N LYS A 137 -3.70 -11.14 33.85
CA LYS A 137 -4.37 -11.56 32.60
C LYS A 137 -3.41 -11.46 31.45
N LYS A 138 -3.28 -12.55 30.70
CA LYS A 138 -2.49 -12.60 29.48
C LYS A 138 -3.41 -12.47 28.29
N THR A 139 -3.31 -11.33 27.59
CA THR A 139 -4.09 -11.07 26.38
C THR A 139 -3.17 -10.96 25.17
N THR A 140 -3.42 -11.77 24.17
CA THR A 140 -2.69 -11.74 22.89
C THR A 140 -3.64 -11.26 21.80
N TYR A 141 -3.27 -10.16 21.15
CA TYR A 141 -3.94 -9.63 19.97
C TYR A 141 -3.11 -9.96 18.73
N ASN A 142 -3.71 -10.60 17.76
CA ASN A 142 -3.12 -10.86 16.45
C ASN A 142 -4.04 -10.28 15.38
N GLY A 143 -3.47 -9.67 14.36
CA GLY A 143 -4.23 -9.34 13.16
C GLY A 143 -3.38 -9.52 11.93
N SER A 144 -4.03 -9.99 10.87
CA SER A 144 -3.39 -10.39 9.62
C SER A 144 -4.28 -10.09 8.41
N GLY A 145 -3.65 -10.12 7.24
CA GLY A 145 -4.32 -9.93 5.95
C GLY A 145 -4.24 -8.51 5.42
N GLY A 146 -5.31 -8.08 4.74
CA GLY A 146 -5.34 -6.79 4.06
C GLY A 146 -6.21 -6.79 2.81
N ILE A 147 -6.13 -5.71 2.05
CA ILE A 147 -6.93 -5.50 0.85
C ILE A 147 -5.98 -5.42 -0.34
N ASN A 148 -6.23 -6.25 -1.34
CA ASN A 148 -5.60 -6.19 -2.65
C ASN A 148 -6.46 -5.38 -3.61
N ARG A 149 -5.81 -4.84 -4.64
CA ARG A 149 -6.42 -4.02 -5.67
C ARG A 149 -6.01 -4.52 -7.03
N VAL A 150 -6.99 -4.96 -7.82
CA VAL A 150 -6.84 -5.11 -9.27
C VAL A 150 -7.27 -3.80 -9.92
N PHE A 151 -6.50 -3.31 -10.88
CA PHE A 151 -6.75 -2.03 -11.50
C PHE A 151 -6.60 -2.08 -13.01
N PHE A 152 -7.36 -1.24 -13.68
CA PHE A 152 -7.28 -0.97 -15.10
C PHE A 152 -7.38 0.54 -15.29
N GLY A 153 -6.37 1.15 -15.91
CA GLY A 153 -6.36 2.58 -16.14
C GLY A 153 -6.00 2.96 -17.57
N LEU A 154 -6.58 4.06 -17.99
CA LEU A 154 -6.47 4.61 -19.33
C LEU A 154 -6.04 6.07 -19.22
N GLY A 155 -5.01 6.45 -19.98
CA GLY A 155 -4.58 7.83 -20.17
C GLY A 155 -4.75 8.24 -21.62
N TYR A 156 -5.17 9.47 -21.87
CA TYR A 156 -5.40 10.02 -23.19
C TYR A 156 -4.77 11.42 -23.34
N ASN A 157 -4.07 11.65 -24.45
CA ASN A 157 -3.58 12.96 -24.83
C ASN A 157 -4.69 13.74 -25.58
N LEU A 158 -5.42 14.60 -24.86
CA LEU A 158 -6.48 15.41 -25.44
C LEU A 158 -5.91 16.47 -26.40
N ILE A 159 -4.90 17.20 -25.92
CA ILE A 159 -4.15 18.21 -26.69
C ILE A 159 -2.66 17.94 -26.45
N LYS A 160 -1.77 18.46 -27.31
CA LYS A 160 -0.31 18.27 -27.23
C LYS A 160 0.26 18.39 -25.81
N ASP A 161 -0.26 19.36 -25.05
CA ASP A 161 0.23 19.72 -23.73
C ASP A 161 -0.73 19.28 -22.61
N PHE A 162 -1.90 18.72 -22.92
CA PHE A 162 -2.92 18.35 -21.92
C PHE A 162 -3.36 16.90 -22.07
N SER A 163 -3.24 16.15 -20.98
CA SER A 163 -3.60 14.75 -20.89
C SER A 163 -4.56 14.53 -19.74
N ILE A 164 -5.47 13.58 -19.93
CA ILE A 164 -6.41 13.13 -18.91
C ILE A 164 -6.22 11.64 -18.68
N GLY A 165 -6.60 11.14 -17.51
CA GLY A 165 -6.61 9.72 -17.26
C GLY A 165 -7.60 9.32 -16.19
N ALA A 166 -8.00 8.06 -16.23
CA ALA A 166 -8.85 7.43 -15.26
C ALA A 166 -8.33 6.03 -14.91
N ASN A 167 -8.51 5.60 -13.67
CA ASN A 167 -8.14 4.27 -13.19
C ASN A 167 -9.29 3.64 -12.42
N LEU A 168 -9.86 2.57 -12.96
CA LEU A 168 -10.89 1.76 -12.33
C LEU A 168 -10.22 0.68 -11.48
N GLN A 169 -10.66 0.54 -10.22
CA GLN A 169 -9.98 -0.29 -9.23
C GLN A 169 -11.01 -1.16 -8.51
N TYR A 170 -10.80 -2.47 -8.51
CA TYR A 170 -11.55 -3.43 -7.71
C TYR A 170 -10.71 -3.83 -6.50
N ASN A 171 -11.22 -3.51 -5.32
CA ASN A 171 -10.59 -3.76 -4.04
C ASN A 171 -11.22 -5.00 -3.43
N PHE A 172 -10.41 -5.95 -2.98
CA PHE A 172 -10.87 -7.18 -2.34
C PHE A 172 -9.83 -7.71 -1.35
N GLY A 173 -10.29 -8.36 -0.28
CA GLY A 173 -9.41 -9.04 0.64
C GLY A 173 -10.11 -9.43 1.92
N THR A 174 -9.36 -10.10 2.79
CA THR A 174 -9.84 -10.54 4.10
C THR A 174 -8.90 -9.99 5.15
N ILE A 175 -9.48 -9.50 6.24
CA ILE A 175 -8.76 -9.05 7.42
C ILE A 175 -9.24 -9.92 8.57
N GLU A 176 -8.30 -10.56 9.25
CA GLU A 176 -8.57 -11.35 10.46
C GLU A 176 -8.07 -10.56 11.68
N SER A 177 -8.86 -10.54 12.75
CA SER A 177 -8.46 -10.04 14.06
C SER A 177 -8.80 -11.08 15.11
N LYS A 178 -7.76 -11.54 15.81
CA LYS A 178 -7.82 -12.64 16.75
C LYS A 178 -7.31 -12.20 18.11
N THR A 179 -8.18 -12.33 19.11
CA THR A 179 -7.87 -12.02 20.50
C THR A 179 -7.92 -13.31 21.31
N ILE A 180 -6.89 -13.57 22.09
CA ILE A 180 -6.83 -14.69 23.03
C ILE A 180 -6.60 -14.13 24.43
N VAL A 181 -7.38 -14.62 25.38
CA VAL A 181 -7.30 -14.25 26.79
C VAL A 181 -7.10 -15.50 27.63
N PHE A 182 -6.06 -15.50 28.45
CA PHE A 182 -5.87 -16.45 29.54
C PHE A 182 -5.92 -15.74 30.88
N ILE A 183 -6.62 -16.36 31.82
CA ILE A 183 -6.72 -15.93 33.21
C ILE A 183 -6.08 -17.07 34.06
N PRO A 184 -5.19 -16.75 35.01
CA PRO A 184 -4.62 -17.70 35.94
C PRO A 184 -5.70 -18.46 36.67
N ASN A 185 -5.39 -19.72 37.03
CA ASN A 185 -6.30 -20.62 37.74
C ASN A 185 -7.59 -20.97 36.97
N VAL A 186 -7.69 -20.60 35.68
CA VAL A 186 -8.74 -21.06 34.76
C VAL A 186 -8.11 -21.92 33.67
N THR A 187 -8.55 -23.18 33.57
CA THR A 187 -7.98 -24.16 32.64
C THR A 187 -8.24 -23.81 31.17
N LEU A 188 -9.38 -23.18 30.87
CA LEU A 188 -9.77 -22.78 29.51
C LEU A 188 -9.49 -21.30 29.27
N GLY A 189 -8.81 -20.99 28.17
CA GLY A 189 -8.71 -19.64 27.64
C GLY A 189 -9.94 -19.25 26.83
N SER A 190 -10.16 -17.95 26.65
CA SER A 190 -11.17 -17.42 25.74
C SER A 190 -10.51 -16.92 24.46
N ARG A 191 -11.11 -17.22 23.31
CA ARG A 191 -10.67 -16.77 21.99
C ARG A 191 -11.82 -16.08 21.28
N GLU A 192 -11.51 -14.96 20.63
CA GLU A 192 -12.41 -14.29 19.70
C GLU A 192 -11.68 -14.12 18.36
N ILE A 193 -12.29 -14.60 17.27
CA ILE A 193 -11.83 -14.39 15.90
C ILE A 193 -12.90 -13.57 15.18
N ASN A 194 -12.47 -12.46 14.60
CA ASN A 194 -13.28 -11.61 13.75
C ASN A 194 -12.70 -11.61 12.34
N GLU A 195 -13.47 -12.06 11.36
CA GLU A 195 -13.09 -11.96 9.95
C GLU A 195 -13.92 -10.87 9.27
N SER A 196 -13.25 -10.06 8.46
CA SER A 196 -13.88 -9.00 7.66
C SER A 196 -13.49 -9.20 6.21
N MET A 197 -14.45 -9.67 5.41
CA MET A 197 -14.29 -9.81 3.96
C MET A 197 -14.74 -8.53 3.28
N VAL A 198 -13.78 -7.82 2.71
CA VAL A 198 -13.99 -6.50 2.11
C VAL A 198 -13.99 -6.61 0.60
N LYS A 199 -14.97 -6.00 -0.07
CA LYS A 199 -14.99 -5.86 -1.53
C LYS A 199 -15.64 -4.55 -1.99
N GLY A 200 -15.15 -3.98 -3.08
CA GLY A 200 -15.79 -2.81 -3.69
C GLY A 200 -14.96 -2.13 -4.76
N ILE A 201 -15.60 -1.21 -5.48
CA ILE A 201 -15.01 -0.47 -6.59
C ILE A 201 -14.57 0.91 -6.10
N SER A 202 -13.40 1.36 -6.54
CA SER A 202 -12.94 2.74 -6.41
C SER A 202 -12.42 3.26 -7.75
N THR A 203 -12.34 4.58 -7.90
CA THR A 203 -11.85 5.22 -9.11
C THR A 203 -10.79 6.27 -8.76
N ASN A 204 -9.93 6.62 -9.72
CA ASN A 204 -8.99 7.73 -9.60
C ASN A 204 -8.94 8.44 -10.96
N PHE A 205 -9.10 9.76 -10.94
CA PHE A 205 -9.05 10.61 -12.11
C PHE A 205 -7.83 11.52 -12.04
N ALA A 206 -7.21 11.79 -13.19
CA ALA A 206 -6.05 12.64 -13.24
C ALA A 206 -6.03 13.55 -14.46
N LEU A 207 -5.44 14.71 -14.27
CA LEU A 207 -5.11 15.69 -15.30
C LEU A 207 -3.60 15.91 -15.27
N LEU A 208 -3.00 16.05 -16.45
CA LEU A 208 -1.59 16.34 -16.65
C LEU A 208 -1.45 17.45 -17.68
N TYR A 209 -0.77 18.53 -17.31
CA TYR A 209 -0.42 19.63 -18.18
C TYR A 209 1.10 19.74 -18.30
N ASN A 210 1.63 19.62 -19.52
CA ASN A 210 3.05 19.69 -19.85
C ASN A 210 3.31 20.84 -20.81
N LYS A 211 3.80 21.97 -20.31
CA LYS A 211 4.13 23.15 -21.13
C LYS A 211 5.62 23.23 -21.39
N LYS A 212 6.02 23.31 -22.66
CA LYS A 212 7.40 23.66 -23.02
C LYS A 212 7.58 25.17 -22.88
N LEU A 213 8.50 25.58 -22.03
CA LEU A 213 8.94 26.96 -21.86
C LEU A 213 10.11 27.25 -22.82
N ALA A 214 10.34 28.52 -23.13
CA ALA A 214 11.46 28.92 -23.98
C ALA A 214 12.80 28.44 -23.34
N LYS A 215 13.71 27.87 -24.15
CA LYS A 215 15.05 27.38 -23.77
C LYS A 215 15.17 25.96 -23.17
N LYS A 216 14.28 25.02 -23.53
CA LYS A 216 14.35 23.55 -23.26
C LYS A 216 13.75 23.09 -21.93
N TYR A 217 13.19 23.99 -21.14
CA TYR A 217 12.50 23.64 -19.91
C TYR A 217 11.09 23.13 -20.19
N THR A 218 10.67 22.11 -19.46
CA THR A 218 9.31 21.61 -19.44
C THR A 218 8.75 21.85 -18.04
N LEU A 219 7.65 22.59 -17.96
CA LEU A 219 6.82 22.68 -16.77
C LEU A 219 5.78 21.57 -16.84
N SER A 220 5.69 20.76 -15.80
CA SER A 220 4.72 19.69 -15.65
C SER A 220 3.87 19.97 -14.43
N THR A 221 2.55 19.91 -14.57
CA THR A 221 1.60 20.07 -13.46
C THR A 221 0.53 19.00 -13.57
N THR A 222 0.16 18.41 -12.44
CA THR A 222 -0.84 17.36 -12.36
C THR A 222 -1.81 17.60 -11.23
N PHE A 223 -3.05 17.21 -11.48
CA PHE A 223 -4.10 17.14 -10.47
C PHE A 223 -4.67 15.73 -10.48
N ASN A 224 -4.65 15.03 -9.34
CA ASN A 224 -5.28 13.73 -9.17
C ASN A 224 -6.41 13.85 -8.15
N TYR A 225 -7.53 13.19 -8.45
CA TYR A 225 -8.70 13.14 -7.60
C TYR A 225 -9.20 11.70 -7.49
N THR A 226 -9.20 11.19 -6.26
CA THR A 226 -9.80 9.90 -5.91
C THR A 226 -11.07 10.21 -5.12
N PRO A 227 -12.27 10.02 -5.70
CA PRO A 227 -13.52 10.20 -4.97
C PRO A 227 -13.64 9.17 -3.85
N GLN A 228 -14.40 9.52 -2.81
CA GLN A 228 -14.75 8.60 -1.74
C GLN A 228 -15.46 7.35 -2.30
N ALA A 229 -15.03 6.17 -1.86
CA ALA A 229 -15.67 4.91 -2.24
C ALA A 229 -16.15 4.15 -1.01
N LYS A 230 -17.33 3.51 -1.11
CA LYS A 230 -17.88 2.65 -0.05
C LYS A 230 -17.64 1.20 -0.44
N LEU A 231 -16.90 0.47 0.40
CA LEU A 231 -16.64 -0.95 0.28
C LEU A 231 -17.64 -1.72 1.14
N THR A 232 -18.16 -2.82 0.62
CA THR A 232 -18.99 -3.74 1.38
C THR A 232 -18.09 -4.59 2.27
N ASN A 233 -18.40 -4.65 3.56
CA ASN A 233 -17.73 -5.51 4.52
C ASN A 233 -18.71 -6.57 5.04
N THR A 234 -18.40 -7.83 4.77
CA THR A 234 -19.12 -8.97 5.35
C THR A 234 -18.30 -9.48 6.52
N SER A 235 -18.86 -9.39 7.73
CA SER A 235 -18.17 -9.74 8.95
C SER A 235 -18.68 -11.04 9.54
N SER A 236 -17.77 -11.85 10.06
CA SER A 236 -18.08 -13.03 10.86
C SER A 236 -17.34 -12.93 12.20
N ARG A 237 -17.94 -13.47 13.26
CA ARG A 237 -17.33 -13.55 14.58
C ARG A 237 -17.48 -14.96 15.12
N GLU A 238 -16.39 -15.50 15.64
CA GLU A 238 -16.37 -16.76 16.38
C GLU A 238 -15.80 -16.50 17.77
N ILE A 239 -16.55 -16.88 18.80
CA ILE A 239 -16.09 -16.86 20.18
C ILE A 239 -15.96 -18.31 20.63
N ALA A 240 -14.79 -18.68 21.14
CA ALA A 240 -14.47 -20.04 21.51
C ALA A 240 -13.76 -20.10 22.87
N THR A 241 -13.96 -21.21 23.57
CA THR A 241 -13.09 -21.62 24.67
C THR A 241 -12.02 -22.54 24.12
N ILE A 242 -10.76 -22.30 24.52
CA ILE A 242 -9.61 -23.01 23.98
C ILE A 242 -8.67 -23.50 25.07
N THR A 243 -7.92 -24.55 24.76
CA THR A 243 -6.69 -24.91 25.45
C THR A 243 -5.52 -24.84 24.47
N ILE A 244 -4.30 -24.71 24.99
CA ILE A 244 -3.09 -24.80 24.18
C ILE A 244 -2.43 -26.13 24.51
N ASN A 245 -2.21 -26.97 23.50
CA ASN A 245 -1.53 -28.25 23.71
C ASN A 245 -0.01 -28.06 23.85
N SER A 246 0.70 -29.14 24.19
CA SER A 246 2.16 -29.14 24.36
C SER A 246 2.95 -28.72 23.10
N ALA A 247 2.35 -28.82 21.92
CA ALA A 247 2.93 -28.37 20.66
C ALA A 247 2.63 -26.88 20.34
N GLY A 248 1.94 -26.16 21.23
CA GLY A 248 1.56 -24.76 21.05
C GLY A 248 0.34 -24.53 20.15
N ASN A 249 -0.38 -25.59 19.78
CA ASN A 249 -1.58 -25.49 18.95
C ASN A 249 -2.83 -25.24 19.79
N GLU A 250 -3.75 -24.44 19.24
CA GLU A 250 -5.05 -24.17 19.84
C GLU A 250 -6.00 -25.37 19.64
N VAL A 251 -6.54 -25.87 20.74
CA VAL A 251 -7.59 -26.89 20.75
C VAL A 251 -8.88 -26.24 21.20
N VAL A 252 -9.88 -26.23 20.32
CA VAL A 252 -11.19 -25.63 20.58
C VAL A 252 -12.05 -26.60 21.40
N SER A 253 -12.52 -26.16 22.56
CA SER A 253 -13.39 -26.95 23.44
C SER A 253 -14.87 -26.71 23.13
N ASN A 254 -15.27 -25.44 23.00
CA ASN A 254 -16.62 -25.05 22.61
C ASN A 254 -16.55 -23.75 21.82
N SER A 255 -17.41 -23.55 20.82
CA SER A 255 -17.49 -22.31 20.04
C SER A 255 -18.92 -21.91 19.73
N ILE A 256 -19.13 -20.60 19.64
CA ILE A 256 -20.36 -19.96 19.20
C ILE A 256 -20.04 -18.97 18.08
N LYS A 257 -20.99 -18.79 17.16
CA LYS A 257 -20.88 -17.86 16.03
C LYS A 257 -22.03 -16.85 16.09
N PRO A 258 -21.91 -15.79 16.91
CA PRO A 258 -22.93 -14.76 16.97
C PRO A 258 -23.11 -14.10 15.59
N ALA A 259 -24.35 -13.71 15.28
CA ALA A 259 -24.62 -12.97 14.06
C ALA A 259 -24.01 -11.56 14.16
N VAL A 260 -23.26 -11.15 13.13
CA VAL A 260 -22.67 -9.82 13.01
C VAL A 260 -23.27 -9.14 11.78
N SER A 261 -23.66 -7.87 11.92
CA SER A 261 -24.20 -7.11 10.81
C SER A 261 -23.12 -6.73 9.81
N ASN A 262 -23.47 -6.75 8.52
CA ASN A 262 -22.59 -6.22 7.48
C ASN A 262 -22.44 -4.70 7.63
N THR A 263 -21.23 -4.20 7.46
CA THR A 263 -20.92 -2.77 7.53
C THR A 263 -20.41 -2.24 6.20
N LYS A 264 -20.26 -0.92 6.10
CA LYS A 264 -19.63 -0.27 4.95
C LYS A 264 -18.34 0.38 5.42
N LEU A 265 -17.23 0.06 4.76
CA LEU A 265 -15.95 0.69 5.01
C LEU A 265 -15.71 1.75 3.94
N ILE A 266 -15.05 2.85 4.32
CA ILE A 266 -14.86 4.00 3.44
C ILE A 266 -13.40 4.06 2.99
N ILE A 267 -13.19 4.21 1.68
CA ILE A 267 -11.95 4.77 1.14
C ILE A 267 -12.17 6.28 1.05
N PRO A 268 -11.38 7.10 1.77
CA PRO A 268 -11.58 8.54 1.85
C PRO A 268 -11.31 9.22 0.52
N ALA A 269 -11.92 10.39 0.32
CA ALA A 269 -11.59 11.23 -0.81
C ALA A 269 -10.15 11.74 -0.69
N LYS A 270 -9.45 11.81 -1.83
CA LYS A 270 -8.08 12.31 -1.89
C LYS A 270 -7.90 13.24 -3.06
N TYR A 271 -7.29 14.38 -2.77
CA TYR A 271 -6.92 15.42 -3.71
C TYR A 271 -5.39 15.51 -3.73
N THR A 272 -4.80 15.61 -4.91
CA THR A 272 -3.34 15.68 -5.04
C THR A 272 -2.99 16.66 -6.14
N PHE A 273 -2.28 17.71 -5.78
CA PHE A 273 -1.73 18.68 -6.71
C PHE A 273 -0.21 18.55 -6.71
N ALA A 274 0.39 18.40 -7.88
CA ALA A 274 1.82 18.31 -8.02
C ALA A 274 2.31 19.13 -9.21
N THR A 275 3.46 19.76 -9.06
CA THR A 275 4.08 20.55 -10.13
C THR A 275 5.58 20.37 -10.10
N GLY A 276 6.23 20.57 -11.24
CA GLY A 276 7.68 20.51 -11.32
C GLY A 276 8.20 21.02 -12.64
N ILE A 277 9.49 21.33 -12.64
CA ILE A 277 10.20 21.85 -13.78
C ILE A 277 11.46 21.04 -14.02
N GLY A 278 11.82 20.88 -15.29
CA GLY A 278 13.05 20.19 -15.63
C GLY A 278 13.43 20.30 -17.09
N ILE A 279 14.57 19.69 -17.40
CA ILE A 279 15.04 19.47 -18.75
C ILE A 279 15.00 17.97 -19.00
N SER A 280 14.25 17.58 -20.03
CA SER A 280 14.10 16.16 -20.40
C SER A 280 15.47 15.49 -20.55
N LYS A 281 15.62 14.31 -19.94
CA LYS A 281 16.85 13.50 -19.94
C LYS A 281 18.07 14.15 -19.25
N LYS A 282 17.88 15.20 -18.44
CA LYS A 282 18.96 15.85 -17.70
C LYS A 282 18.64 16.03 -16.23
N TRP A 283 17.54 16.70 -15.90
CA TRP A 283 17.13 16.86 -14.51
C TRP A 283 15.67 17.25 -14.40
N PHE A 284 15.08 16.97 -13.25
CA PHE A 284 13.73 17.39 -12.90
C PHE A 284 13.63 17.60 -11.40
N VAL A 285 12.91 18.63 -10.98
CA VAL A 285 12.53 18.84 -9.59
C VAL A 285 11.05 19.18 -9.53
N GLY A 286 10.35 18.66 -8.53
CA GLY A 286 8.95 18.95 -8.33
C GLY A 286 8.53 18.80 -6.89
N ALA A 287 7.38 19.40 -6.59
CA ALA A 287 6.73 19.34 -5.30
C ALA A 287 5.29 18.85 -5.47
N GLU A 288 4.77 18.21 -4.44
CA GLU A 288 3.41 17.71 -4.39
C GLU A 288 2.81 17.97 -3.02
N TYR A 289 1.53 18.32 -3.04
CA TYR A 289 0.66 18.42 -1.88
C TYR A 289 -0.52 17.47 -2.07
N SER A 290 -0.84 16.68 -1.06
CA SER A 290 -2.05 15.87 -1.01
C SER A 290 -2.86 16.18 0.24
N TYR A 291 -4.17 16.26 0.04
CA TYR A 291 -5.17 16.32 1.11
C TYR A 291 -6.00 15.04 1.08
N ILE A 292 -6.17 14.40 2.23
CA ILE A 292 -6.89 13.14 2.38
C ILE A 292 -7.93 13.32 3.50
N GLU A 293 -9.20 13.09 3.17
CA GLU A 293 -10.33 13.23 4.09
C GLU A 293 -10.46 12.00 5.02
N ASN A 294 -9.40 11.72 5.76
CA ASN A 294 -9.31 10.57 6.66
C ASN A 294 -10.32 10.63 7.82
N SER A 295 -10.85 11.81 8.17
CA SER A 295 -11.93 11.95 9.16
C SER A 295 -13.18 11.13 8.85
N ASN A 296 -13.41 10.82 7.57
CA ASN A 296 -14.52 9.97 7.11
C ASN A 296 -14.24 8.46 7.26
N LEU A 297 -13.05 8.06 7.72
CA LEU A 297 -12.72 6.65 7.95
C LEU A 297 -13.56 6.08 9.08
N GLN A 298 -14.03 4.86 8.88
CA GLN A 298 -14.77 4.09 9.88
C GLN A 298 -13.95 2.88 10.30
N ASN A 299 -14.01 2.54 11.59
CA ASN A 299 -13.41 1.32 12.10
C ASN A 299 -14.18 0.07 11.63
N ARG A 300 -13.47 -1.05 11.55
CA ARG A 300 -14.04 -2.35 11.15
C ARG A 300 -15.09 -2.86 12.13
N PHE A 301 -14.92 -2.51 13.40
CA PHE A 301 -15.75 -2.95 14.50
C PHE A 301 -16.41 -1.74 15.14
N THR A 302 -17.73 -1.83 15.31
CA THR A 302 -18.56 -0.82 15.99
C THR A 302 -18.34 -0.79 17.50
N ASP A 303 -17.69 -1.81 18.05
CA ASP A 303 -17.52 -1.98 19.50
C ASP A 303 -16.29 -1.19 20.04
N PHE A 304 -15.52 -0.54 19.16
CA PHE A 304 -14.31 0.21 19.49
C PHE A 304 -14.46 1.71 19.18
N ASP A 305 -15.14 2.44 20.07
CA ASP A 305 -15.46 3.87 19.94
C ASP A 305 -14.33 4.85 20.37
N LYS A 306 -13.16 4.35 20.76
CA LYS A 306 -12.08 5.20 21.34
C LYS A 306 -11.08 5.77 20.33
N ALA A 307 -11.20 5.48 19.04
CA ALA A 307 -10.26 5.94 18.02
C ALA A 307 -10.96 6.78 16.95
N THR A 308 -10.54 8.03 16.83
CA THR A 308 -10.96 8.97 15.79
C THR A 308 -9.88 9.11 14.74
N PHE A 309 -10.29 9.36 13.49
CA PHE A 309 -9.38 9.65 12.40
C PHE A 309 -9.38 11.15 12.12
N GLU A 310 -8.22 11.68 11.75
CA GLU A 310 -8.05 13.08 11.38
C GLU A 310 -7.61 13.19 9.93
N ASP A 311 -8.05 14.27 9.27
CA ASP A 311 -7.64 14.57 7.91
C ASP A 311 -6.13 14.70 7.80
N SER A 312 -5.56 14.24 6.69
CA SER A 312 -4.11 14.13 6.52
C SER A 312 -3.59 15.01 5.40
N HIS A 313 -2.44 15.63 5.66
CA HIS A 313 -1.75 16.54 4.75
C HIS A 313 -0.38 15.95 4.41
N LYS A 314 -0.17 15.60 3.13
CA LYS A 314 1.10 15.02 2.67
C LYS A 314 1.83 16.02 1.78
N PHE A 315 3.09 16.30 2.11
CA PHE A 315 4.01 17.09 1.31
C PHE A 315 5.13 16.21 0.77
N VAL A 316 5.45 16.36 -0.52
CA VAL A 316 6.56 15.67 -1.17
C VAL A 316 7.39 16.70 -1.93
N LEU A 317 8.70 16.59 -1.81
CA LEU A 317 9.67 17.30 -2.64
C LEU A 317 10.62 16.27 -3.22
N GLY A 318 10.79 16.22 -4.52
CA GLY A 318 11.63 15.20 -5.12
C GLY A 318 12.08 15.53 -6.53
N GLY A 319 13.00 14.72 -7.03
CA GLY A 319 13.57 14.96 -8.34
C GLY A 319 14.58 13.93 -8.76
N TYR A 320 15.12 14.14 -9.95
CA TYR A 320 16.14 13.30 -10.52
C TYR A 320 17.19 14.11 -11.28
N TYR A 321 18.38 13.55 -11.39
CA TYR A 321 19.51 14.11 -12.13
C TYR A 321 20.21 13.01 -12.95
N ILE A 322 20.45 13.31 -14.22
CA ILE A 322 21.13 12.45 -15.18
C ILE A 322 22.28 13.26 -15.79
N PRO A 323 23.55 12.96 -15.45
CA PRO A 323 24.68 13.76 -15.93
C PRO A 323 24.77 13.80 -17.46
N LYS A 324 24.71 12.62 -18.10
CA LYS A 324 24.74 12.45 -19.55
C LYS A 324 24.09 11.13 -19.97
N PHE A 325 22.80 11.21 -20.32
CA PHE A 325 22.01 10.06 -20.80
C PHE A 325 22.67 9.30 -21.97
N SER A 326 23.40 9.99 -22.86
CA SER A 326 24.04 9.41 -24.04
C SER A 326 25.51 9.00 -23.84
N SER A 327 26.02 8.98 -22.61
CA SER A 327 27.41 8.58 -22.32
C SER A 327 27.66 7.12 -22.70
N LEU A 328 28.52 6.87 -23.70
CA LEU A 328 28.95 5.51 -24.09
C LEU A 328 30.13 4.98 -23.28
N THR A 329 30.92 5.86 -22.67
CA THR A 329 32.21 5.52 -22.05
C THR A 329 32.17 5.45 -20.52
N SER A 330 31.29 6.22 -19.87
CA SER A 330 31.18 6.25 -18.41
C SER A 330 29.79 5.81 -17.95
N TYR A 331 29.76 4.75 -17.13
CA TYR A 331 28.57 4.24 -16.46
C TYR A 331 27.94 5.29 -15.54
N TRP A 332 28.74 5.90 -14.66
CA TRP A 332 28.29 6.90 -13.68
C TRP A 332 27.66 8.14 -14.30
N SER A 333 28.06 8.47 -15.53
CA SER A 333 27.44 9.56 -16.30
C SER A 333 26.05 9.19 -16.85
N ARG A 334 25.73 7.90 -16.98
CA ARG A 334 24.44 7.38 -17.46
C ARG A 334 23.46 7.06 -16.31
N VAL A 335 23.98 6.86 -15.10
CA VAL A 335 23.17 6.60 -13.90
C VAL A 335 22.17 7.74 -13.67
N ASN A 336 20.94 7.37 -13.30
CA ASN A 336 19.90 8.31 -12.92
C ASN A 336 19.82 8.41 -11.39
N TYR A 337 20.29 9.52 -10.85
CA TYR A 337 20.29 9.79 -9.41
C TYR A 337 18.94 10.39 -9.03
N ARG A 338 18.25 9.77 -8.06
CA ARG A 338 16.94 10.19 -7.58
C ARG A 338 17.01 10.47 -6.10
N ALA A 339 16.31 11.51 -5.68
CA ALA A 339 16.17 11.86 -4.27
C ALA A 339 14.78 12.44 -4.04
N GLY A 340 14.28 12.26 -2.83
CA GLY A 340 13.04 12.89 -2.41
C GLY A 340 12.86 12.87 -0.90
N PHE A 341 12.05 13.81 -0.47
CA PHE A 341 11.61 14.03 0.89
C PHE A 341 10.09 13.93 0.90
N ARG A 342 9.56 13.24 1.91
CA ARG A 342 8.12 13.09 2.13
C ARG A 342 7.82 13.35 3.60
N TYR A 343 6.83 14.19 3.85
CA TYR A 343 6.26 14.47 5.14
C TYR A 343 4.74 14.25 5.07
N GLN A 344 4.18 13.57 6.06
CA GLN A 344 2.76 13.28 6.15
C GLN A 344 2.33 13.38 7.60
#